data_AF-A0A2D9XPU7-F1
#
_entry.id   AF-A0A2D9XPU7-F1
#
_cell.length_a   1.000
_cell.length_b   1.000
_cell.length_c   1.000
_cell.angle_alpha   90.00
_cell.angle_beta   90.00
_cell.angle_gamma   90.00
#
_symmetry.space_group_name_H-M   'P 1'
#
loop_
_entity.id
_entity.type
_entity.pdbx_description
1 polymer ?
#
loop_
_entity_poly.entity_id
_entity_poly.type
_entity_poly.pdbx_seq_one_letter_code
_entity_poly.pdbx_strand_id
1 'polypeptide(L)'
;SGSGIYVENGASCNTFLNCESNVSETAAACVLIGADSEATILMNLYTLSSNLVPNIQLEAGSTKTAISNLYAASNGAAIWDFSGGDYTASNAGYPFKNSMKATEISDLETGLQRFSHQYYDTTGTLDLDLNASVYFLSSYNGALITRLPDPGDFNGAEVMIKKIDNSTNTIRITDVSESGLDGHDVYLSAEHDYVVVISNGAEWFIMSANRTIGSNKYYDTTGTIQIDLAHDVYILSSYNGALTVQLPPADAAQSFGRTVTLKKTDTSSNPINITELGGGGPDQSSQTLNSRYEAVTVFSDGAQWYVISRL
;
A
#
# COMPACT_ATOMS: atom_id res chain seq x y z
N SER A 1 -29.03 -8.41 -38.12
CA SER A 1 -28.77 -6.95 -38.22
C SER A 1 -27.36 -6.75 -38.76
N GLY A 2 -27.05 -5.60 -39.36
CA GLY A 2 -25.71 -5.28 -39.86
C GLY A 2 -24.97 -4.28 -38.96
N SER A 3 -23.71 -3.98 -39.26
CA SER A 3 -22.92 -2.90 -38.64
C SER A 3 -22.37 -1.97 -39.72
N GLY A 4 -21.88 -0.79 -39.33
CA GLY A 4 -21.31 0.17 -40.28
C GLY A 4 -19.93 -0.26 -40.75
N ILE A 5 -19.07 -0.65 -39.81
CA ILE A 5 -17.81 -1.35 -40.08
C ILE A 5 -17.89 -2.73 -39.44
N TYR A 6 -17.53 -3.77 -40.18
CA TYR A 6 -17.37 -5.13 -39.66
C TYR A 6 -16.01 -5.68 -40.04
N VAL A 7 -15.21 -6.04 -39.04
CA VAL A 7 -13.97 -6.79 -39.23
C VAL A 7 -14.23 -8.23 -38.80
N GLU A 8 -14.68 -9.06 -39.74
CA GLU A 8 -15.14 -10.43 -39.44
C GLU A 8 -13.97 -11.39 -39.16
N ASN A 9 -13.02 -11.47 -40.09
CA ASN A 9 -11.86 -12.37 -40.06
C ASN A 9 -10.55 -11.59 -40.28
N GLY A 10 -10.45 -10.41 -39.67
CA GLY A 10 -9.27 -9.56 -39.82
C GLY A 10 -8.03 -10.24 -39.23
N ALA A 11 -6.89 -10.17 -39.91
CA ALA A 11 -5.64 -10.73 -39.41
C ALA A 11 -4.46 -9.79 -39.65
N SER A 12 -3.36 -10.02 -38.92
CA SER A 12 -2.05 -9.34 -39.03
C SER A 12 -2.02 -7.85 -38.69
N CYS A 13 -2.95 -7.03 -39.19
CA CYS A 13 -3.21 -5.65 -38.78
C CYS A 13 -4.36 -5.08 -39.62
N ASN A 14 -5.46 -4.64 -39.00
CA ASN A 14 -6.56 -3.93 -39.67
C ASN A 14 -6.67 -2.54 -39.09
N THR A 15 -6.23 -1.53 -39.84
CA THR A 15 -6.12 -0.16 -39.32
C THR A 15 -7.16 0.75 -39.96
N PHE A 16 -7.93 1.43 -39.10
CA PHE A 16 -8.88 2.46 -39.49
C PHE A 16 -8.49 3.77 -38.81
N LEU A 17 -8.23 4.80 -39.63
CA LEU A 17 -7.75 6.11 -39.18
C LEU A 17 -8.74 7.18 -39.61
N ASN A 18 -9.12 8.06 -38.69
CA ASN A 18 -9.97 9.23 -38.95
C ASN A 18 -11.24 8.88 -39.74
N CYS A 19 -11.89 7.79 -39.34
CA CYS A 19 -13.10 7.30 -39.99
C CYS A 19 -14.35 7.55 -39.15
N GLU A 20 -15.48 7.52 -39.83
CA GLU A 20 -16.81 7.70 -39.25
C GLU A 20 -17.67 6.49 -39.56
N SER A 21 -18.34 5.94 -38.54
CA SER A 21 -19.29 4.85 -38.69
C SER A 21 -20.61 5.21 -38.02
N ASN A 22 -21.51 5.78 -38.82
CA ASN A 22 -22.85 6.15 -38.38
C ASN A 22 -23.87 5.17 -38.92
N VAL A 23 -24.74 4.67 -38.05
CA VAL A 23 -25.64 3.57 -38.41
C VAL A 23 -27.07 3.84 -37.95
N SER A 24 -28.02 3.16 -38.59
CA SER A 24 -29.43 3.16 -38.17
C SER A 24 -29.61 2.51 -36.80
N GLU A 25 -30.69 2.87 -36.10
CA GLU A 25 -31.10 2.33 -34.79
C GLU A 25 -31.40 0.81 -34.75
N THR A 26 -31.36 0.16 -35.91
CA THR A 26 -31.54 -1.29 -36.08
C THR A 26 -30.23 -2.05 -36.29
N ALA A 27 -29.11 -1.33 -36.34
CA ALA A 27 -27.77 -1.91 -36.45
C ALA A 27 -27.40 -2.68 -35.19
N ALA A 28 -26.54 -3.69 -35.34
CA ALA A 28 -25.95 -4.41 -34.23
C ALA A 28 -24.94 -3.53 -33.47
N ALA A 29 -24.12 -2.78 -34.20
CA ALA A 29 -23.11 -1.87 -33.68
C ALA A 29 -22.70 -0.84 -34.75
N CYS A 30 -22.11 0.28 -34.33
CA CYS A 30 -21.44 1.17 -35.29
C CYS A 30 -20.19 0.47 -35.85
N VAL A 31 -19.35 -0.11 -35.00
CA VAL A 31 -18.22 -0.97 -35.40
C VAL A 31 -18.31 -2.31 -34.68
N LEU A 32 -18.26 -3.40 -35.44
CA LEU A 32 -18.23 -4.77 -34.93
C LEU A 32 -16.87 -5.40 -35.23
N ILE A 33 -16.22 -5.94 -34.21
CA ILE A 33 -15.00 -6.74 -34.35
C ILE A 33 -15.36 -8.19 -34.08
N GLY A 34 -15.26 -9.02 -35.13
CA GLY A 34 -15.68 -10.42 -35.12
C GLY A 34 -14.80 -11.32 -34.26
N ALA A 35 -15.35 -12.47 -33.88
CA ALA A 35 -14.72 -13.46 -33.01
C ALA A 35 -13.38 -13.98 -33.55
N ASP A 36 -13.21 -14.01 -34.88
CA ASP A 36 -12.01 -14.50 -35.54
C ASP A 36 -11.08 -13.35 -35.98
N SER A 37 -11.29 -12.14 -35.45
CA SER A 37 -10.44 -10.98 -35.74
C SER A 37 -9.24 -10.90 -34.78
N GLU A 38 -8.06 -10.72 -35.37
CA GLU A 38 -6.81 -10.42 -34.69
C GLU A 38 -6.27 -9.04 -35.13
N ALA A 39 -5.81 -8.26 -34.15
CA ALA A 39 -5.05 -7.02 -34.35
C ALA A 39 -5.79 -5.95 -35.18
N THR A 40 -6.87 -5.41 -34.62
CA THR A 40 -7.57 -4.25 -35.18
C THR A 40 -7.16 -2.96 -34.47
N ILE A 41 -6.82 -1.92 -35.23
CA ILE A 41 -6.44 -0.61 -34.72
C ILE A 41 -7.46 0.42 -35.18
N LEU A 42 -8.10 1.09 -34.21
CA LEU A 42 -9.07 2.15 -34.42
C LEU A 42 -8.51 3.46 -33.85
N MET A 43 -8.27 4.46 -34.70
CA MET A 43 -7.76 5.75 -34.28
C MET A 43 -8.63 6.90 -34.78
N ASN A 44 -9.01 7.79 -33.86
CA ASN A 44 -9.85 8.96 -34.16
C ASN A 44 -11.18 8.56 -34.83
N LEU A 45 -11.82 7.52 -34.29
CA LEU A 45 -13.09 7.00 -34.79
C LEU A 45 -14.24 7.85 -34.25
N TYR A 46 -15.17 8.25 -35.12
CA TYR A 46 -16.45 8.84 -34.75
C TYR A 46 -17.58 7.83 -34.99
N THR A 47 -18.46 7.65 -34.02
CA THR A 47 -19.60 6.74 -34.12
C THR A 47 -20.88 7.41 -33.63
N LEU A 48 -21.95 7.34 -34.42
CA LEU A 48 -23.25 7.89 -34.07
C LEU A 48 -24.39 6.94 -34.43
N SER A 49 -25.28 6.72 -33.47
CA SER A 49 -26.57 6.06 -33.67
C SER A 49 -27.49 6.29 -32.47
N SER A 50 -28.76 5.92 -32.58
CA SER A 50 -29.76 5.99 -31.50
C SER A 50 -30.09 4.59 -30.95
N ASN A 51 -31.04 4.49 -30.03
CA ASN A 51 -31.60 3.21 -29.54
C ASN A 51 -30.59 2.21 -28.95
N LEU A 52 -29.65 2.70 -28.13
CA LEU A 52 -28.67 1.88 -27.41
C LEU A 52 -27.71 1.08 -28.29
N VAL A 53 -27.60 1.39 -29.59
CA VAL A 53 -26.59 0.76 -30.46
C VAL A 53 -25.19 1.03 -29.90
N PRO A 54 -24.37 0.00 -29.68
CA PRO A 54 -23.00 0.17 -29.19
C PRO A 54 -22.13 0.88 -30.23
N ASN A 55 -21.21 1.70 -29.75
CA ASN A 55 -20.24 2.39 -30.60
C ASN A 55 -19.22 1.40 -31.16
N ILE A 56 -18.62 0.58 -30.30
CA ILE A 56 -17.77 -0.55 -30.68
C ILE A 56 -18.28 -1.79 -29.95
N GLN A 57 -18.45 -2.90 -30.65
CA GLN A 57 -18.69 -4.22 -30.07
C GLN A 57 -17.52 -5.14 -30.39
N LEU A 58 -16.95 -5.74 -29.34
CA LEU A 58 -15.88 -6.73 -29.43
C LEU A 58 -16.47 -8.10 -29.15
N GLU A 59 -16.47 -8.99 -30.13
CA GLU A 59 -16.99 -10.35 -29.96
C GLU A 59 -16.04 -11.23 -29.14
N ALA A 60 -16.62 -12.25 -28.50
CA ALA A 60 -15.85 -13.28 -27.82
C ALA A 60 -14.92 -14.00 -28.82
N GLY A 61 -13.62 -13.96 -28.55
CA GLY A 61 -12.57 -14.49 -29.44
C GLY A 61 -11.77 -13.42 -30.17
N SER A 62 -12.29 -12.18 -30.29
CA SER A 62 -11.51 -11.07 -30.85
C SER A 62 -10.29 -10.78 -29.97
N THR A 63 -9.12 -10.55 -30.57
CA THR A 63 -7.87 -10.34 -29.82
C THR A 63 -7.09 -9.12 -30.29
N LYS A 64 -6.31 -8.52 -29.37
CA LYS A 64 -5.34 -7.45 -29.67
C LYS A 64 -5.97 -6.20 -30.33
N THR A 65 -7.18 -5.82 -29.93
CA THR A 65 -7.81 -4.60 -30.44
C THR A 65 -7.23 -3.36 -29.75
N ALA A 66 -6.77 -2.36 -30.51
CA ALA A 66 -6.28 -1.09 -29.99
C ALA A 66 -7.21 0.05 -30.40
N ILE A 67 -7.71 0.80 -29.42
CA ILE A 67 -8.65 1.91 -29.62
C ILE A 67 -8.02 3.17 -29.06
N SER A 68 -7.89 4.20 -29.89
CA SER A 68 -7.40 5.51 -29.46
C SER A 68 -8.30 6.63 -29.99
N ASN A 69 -8.70 7.54 -29.10
CA ASN A 69 -9.54 8.69 -29.41
C ASN A 69 -10.88 8.30 -30.08
N LEU A 70 -11.70 7.52 -29.38
CA LEU A 70 -13.06 7.23 -29.82
C LEU A 70 -13.99 8.39 -29.41
N TYR A 71 -14.61 9.04 -30.39
CA TYR A 71 -15.76 9.91 -30.17
C TYR A 71 -17.04 9.06 -30.21
N ALA A 72 -17.42 8.51 -29.06
CA ALA A 72 -18.60 7.67 -28.89
C ALA A 72 -19.87 8.53 -28.74
N ALA A 73 -20.51 8.91 -29.86
CA ALA A 73 -21.74 9.70 -29.86
C ALA A 73 -23.02 8.87 -29.85
N SER A 74 -22.92 7.55 -30.04
CA SER A 74 -24.10 6.69 -29.98
C SER A 74 -24.59 6.48 -28.55
N ASN A 75 -25.91 6.34 -28.39
CA ASN A 75 -26.58 6.16 -27.10
C ASN A 75 -26.28 4.82 -26.40
N GLY A 76 -25.62 3.86 -27.06
CA GLY A 76 -25.16 2.62 -26.44
C GLY A 76 -23.82 2.75 -25.73
N ALA A 77 -23.26 1.62 -25.29
CA ALA A 77 -21.93 1.59 -24.68
C ALA A 77 -20.86 2.15 -25.63
N ALA A 78 -19.87 2.85 -25.09
CA ALA A 78 -18.70 3.30 -25.86
C ALA A 78 -17.90 2.10 -26.39
N ILE A 79 -17.68 1.12 -25.54
CA ILE A 79 -17.11 -0.19 -25.89
C ILE A 79 -17.97 -1.24 -25.19
N TRP A 80 -18.60 -2.11 -25.97
CA TRP A 80 -19.31 -3.29 -25.47
C TRP A 80 -18.41 -4.50 -25.66
N ASP A 81 -17.81 -4.94 -24.56
CA ASP A 81 -16.76 -5.95 -24.60
C ASP A 81 -17.27 -7.36 -24.25
N PHE A 82 -17.12 -8.29 -25.18
CA PHE A 82 -17.25 -9.74 -24.96
C PHE A 82 -15.92 -10.49 -25.17
N SER A 83 -14.83 -9.80 -25.50
CA SER A 83 -13.49 -10.38 -25.70
C SER A 83 -12.83 -10.86 -24.41
N GLY A 84 -13.37 -10.46 -23.25
CA GLY A 84 -12.77 -10.74 -21.94
C GLY A 84 -11.65 -9.77 -21.57
N GLY A 85 -11.71 -8.52 -22.05
CA GLY A 85 -10.69 -7.50 -21.81
C GLY A 85 -9.48 -7.57 -22.75
N ASP A 86 -9.55 -8.32 -23.86
CA ASP A 86 -8.45 -8.40 -24.83
C ASP A 86 -8.41 -7.20 -25.79
N TYR A 87 -8.36 -6.01 -25.20
CA TYR A 87 -8.18 -4.75 -25.91
C TYR A 87 -7.34 -3.77 -25.10
N THR A 88 -6.87 -2.72 -25.76
CA THR A 88 -6.29 -1.54 -25.12
C THR A 88 -7.05 -0.32 -25.62
N ALA A 89 -7.47 0.52 -24.70
CA ALA A 89 -8.22 1.72 -24.99
C ALA A 89 -7.53 2.93 -24.36
N SER A 90 -7.38 4.00 -25.13
CA SER A 90 -6.98 5.31 -24.65
C SER A 90 -7.95 6.38 -25.17
N ASN A 91 -8.44 7.22 -24.28
CA ASN A 91 -9.41 8.27 -24.57
C ASN A 91 -10.63 7.74 -25.35
N ALA A 92 -11.25 6.67 -24.85
CA ALA A 92 -12.24 5.90 -25.60
C ALA A 92 -13.67 5.85 -24.99
N GLY A 93 -14.08 6.87 -24.23
CA GLY A 93 -15.48 7.05 -23.77
C GLY A 93 -15.71 6.92 -22.25
N TYR A 94 -16.97 6.96 -21.81
CA TYR A 94 -17.38 7.00 -20.39
C TYR A 94 -17.86 5.61 -19.89
N PRO A 95 -17.75 5.25 -18.58
CA PRO A 95 -17.16 5.99 -17.45
C PRO A 95 -15.65 5.81 -17.29
N PHE A 96 -15.07 4.76 -17.85
CA PHE A 96 -13.63 4.50 -17.80
C PHE A 96 -13.03 4.64 -19.20
N LYS A 97 -12.32 5.76 -19.40
CA LYS A 97 -11.78 6.19 -20.70
C LYS A 97 -10.61 5.37 -21.21
N ASN A 98 -9.93 4.66 -20.31
CA ASN A 98 -8.68 3.98 -20.61
C ASN A 98 -8.67 2.59 -19.97
N SER A 99 -8.37 1.58 -20.77
CA SER A 99 -7.99 0.25 -20.29
C SER A 99 -6.62 -0.03 -20.87
N MET A 100 -5.63 -0.20 -19.99
CA MET A 100 -4.27 -0.56 -20.37
C MET A 100 -3.97 -1.94 -19.79
N LYS A 101 -3.37 -2.81 -20.59
CA LYS A 101 -2.76 -4.03 -20.09
C LYS A 101 -1.52 -3.67 -19.26
N ALA A 102 -0.96 -4.65 -18.54
CA ALA A 102 0.31 -4.48 -17.84
C ALA A 102 1.36 -3.86 -18.78
N THR A 103 1.89 -2.71 -18.40
CA THR A 103 2.78 -1.88 -19.21
C THR A 103 3.96 -1.46 -18.35
N GLU A 104 5.17 -1.70 -18.84
CA GLU A 104 6.40 -1.18 -18.22
C GLU A 104 6.59 0.28 -18.61
N ILE A 105 6.83 1.13 -17.61
CA ILE A 105 7.06 2.57 -17.80
C ILE A 105 8.39 2.92 -17.13
N SER A 106 9.34 3.44 -17.90
CA SER A 106 10.68 3.76 -17.39
C SER A 106 10.72 5.03 -16.55
N ASP A 107 9.84 5.99 -16.83
CA ASP A 107 9.70 7.24 -16.11
C ASP A 107 8.25 7.73 -16.23
N LEU A 108 7.65 8.09 -15.10
CA LEU A 108 6.24 8.47 -15.00
C LEU A 108 6.06 9.62 -14.01
N GLU A 109 5.68 10.79 -14.52
CA GLU A 109 5.11 11.86 -13.70
C GLU A 109 3.58 11.81 -13.80
N THR A 110 2.90 11.65 -12.67
CA THR A 110 1.44 11.74 -12.59
C THR A 110 1.01 12.86 -11.66
N GLY A 111 -0.11 13.52 -11.98
CA GLY A 111 -0.82 14.36 -11.02
C GLY A 111 -1.59 13.54 -9.99
N LEU A 112 -2.86 13.87 -9.76
CA LEU A 112 -3.73 13.15 -8.83
C LEU A 112 -3.91 11.68 -9.24
N GLN A 113 -3.52 10.77 -8.35
CA GLN A 113 -3.80 9.35 -8.45
C GLN A 113 -5.12 9.01 -7.76
N ARG A 114 -5.91 8.13 -8.38
CA ARG A 114 -7.10 7.52 -7.78
C ARG A 114 -6.89 6.03 -7.76
N PHE A 115 -6.92 5.45 -6.57
CA PHE A 115 -6.69 4.03 -6.39
C PHE A 115 -8.01 3.26 -6.38
N SER A 116 -7.99 2.09 -7.02
CA SER A 116 -9.00 1.06 -6.75
C SER A 116 -8.91 0.70 -5.28
N HIS A 117 -10.07 0.60 -4.63
CA HIS A 117 -10.17 0.28 -3.20
C HIS A 117 -11.31 -0.69 -2.95
N GLN A 118 -11.15 -1.51 -1.91
CA GLN A 118 -12.17 -2.44 -1.44
C GLN A 118 -12.42 -2.27 0.05
N TYR A 119 -13.64 -2.60 0.48
CA TYR A 119 -14.07 -2.57 1.86
C TYR A 119 -14.56 -3.95 2.29
N TYR A 120 -14.11 -4.40 3.45
CA TYR A 120 -14.54 -5.66 4.05
C TYR A 120 -14.95 -5.45 5.52
N ASP A 121 -16.12 -5.99 5.89
CA ASP A 121 -16.58 -6.11 7.27
C ASP A 121 -16.95 -7.57 7.51
N THR A 122 -16.01 -8.33 8.06
CA THR A 122 -16.11 -9.77 8.18
C THR A 122 -15.31 -10.28 9.37
N THR A 123 -15.37 -11.59 9.62
CA THR A 123 -14.65 -12.27 10.71
C THR A 123 -14.02 -13.54 10.19
N GLY A 124 -13.02 -14.07 10.89
CA GLY A 124 -12.33 -15.29 10.48
C GLY A 124 -11.19 -14.99 9.52
N THR A 125 -11.11 -15.68 8.38
CA THR A 125 -10.00 -15.51 7.41
C THR A 125 -10.50 -14.82 6.15
N LEU A 126 -9.72 -13.84 5.67
CA LEU A 126 -9.93 -13.11 4.42
C LEU A 126 -8.67 -13.22 3.57
N ASP A 127 -8.79 -13.87 2.41
CA ASP A 127 -7.74 -13.91 1.40
C ASP A 127 -7.93 -12.76 0.43
N LEU A 128 -6.89 -11.94 0.24
CA LEU A 128 -6.93 -10.83 -0.71
C LEU A 128 -6.60 -11.32 -2.12
N ASP A 129 -7.38 -10.87 -3.09
CA ASP A 129 -7.19 -11.17 -4.52
C ASP A 129 -6.36 -10.12 -5.27
N LEU A 130 -6.01 -9.02 -4.60
CA LEU A 130 -5.27 -7.87 -5.12
C LEU A 130 -5.87 -7.22 -6.38
N ASN A 131 -7.20 -7.26 -6.50
CA ASN A 131 -7.95 -6.47 -7.49
C ASN A 131 -8.03 -4.96 -7.11
N ALA A 132 -7.47 -4.58 -5.97
CA ALA A 132 -7.35 -3.20 -5.51
C ALA A 132 -5.97 -2.96 -4.89
N SER A 133 -5.56 -1.69 -4.83
CA SER A 133 -4.31 -1.28 -4.16
C SER A 133 -4.56 -0.85 -2.72
N VAL A 134 -5.82 -0.60 -2.33
CA VAL A 134 -6.19 -0.10 -1.00
C VAL A 134 -7.32 -0.94 -0.42
N TYR A 135 -7.11 -1.47 0.78
CA TYR A 135 -8.07 -2.30 1.50
C TYR A 135 -8.45 -1.65 2.83
N PHE A 136 -9.73 -1.33 2.97
CA PHE A 136 -10.31 -0.86 4.23
C PHE A 136 -10.99 -2.04 4.93
N LEU A 137 -10.49 -2.39 6.10
CA LEU A 137 -10.96 -3.56 6.85
C LEU A 137 -11.65 -3.14 8.15
N SER A 138 -12.78 -3.77 8.42
CA SER A 138 -13.52 -3.71 9.68
C SER A 138 -13.47 -5.07 10.38
N SER A 139 -13.03 -5.02 11.63
CA SER A 139 -13.07 -6.11 12.62
C SER A 139 -14.19 -5.91 13.65
N TYR A 140 -15.16 -5.03 13.35
CA TYR A 140 -16.21 -4.64 14.31
C TYR A 140 -16.98 -5.85 14.87
N ASN A 141 -17.25 -6.82 13.99
CA ASN A 141 -18.02 -8.02 14.31
C ASN A 141 -17.17 -9.18 14.88
N GLY A 142 -15.83 -9.06 14.87
CA GLY A 142 -14.91 -10.10 15.36
C GLY A 142 -13.49 -9.97 14.79
N ALA A 143 -12.56 -10.74 15.37
CA ALA A 143 -11.17 -10.76 14.89
C ALA A 143 -11.06 -11.29 13.45
N LEU A 144 -10.06 -10.78 12.73
CA LEU A 144 -9.81 -11.08 11.32
C LEU A 144 -8.36 -11.52 11.12
N ILE A 145 -8.16 -12.54 10.30
CA ILE A 145 -6.87 -12.91 9.72
C ILE A 145 -6.96 -12.54 8.24
N THR A 146 -6.15 -11.59 7.81
CA THR A 146 -6.05 -11.17 6.41
C THR A 146 -4.78 -11.74 5.82
N ARG A 147 -4.90 -12.44 4.70
CA ARG A 147 -3.77 -13.07 4.02
C ARG A 147 -3.55 -12.42 2.65
N LEU A 148 -2.35 -11.93 2.43
CA LEU A 148 -1.88 -11.54 1.11
C LEU A 148 -1.62 -12.79 0.26
N PRO A 149 -1.87 -12.75 -1.05
CA PRO A 149 -1.66 -13.87 -1.95
C PRO A 149 -0.17 -14.18 -2.13
N ASP A 150 0.14 -15.21 -2.93
CA ASP A 150 1.52 -15.56 -3.27
C ASP A 150 2.24 -14.33 -3.87
N PRO A 151 3.35 -13.86 -3.27
CA PRO A 151 4.09 -12.70 -3.76
C PRO A 151 4.58 -12.89 -5.20
N GLY A 152 4.80 -14.13 -5.66
CA GLY A 152 5.26 -14.44 -7.02
C GLY A 152 4.32 -13.98 -8.12
N ASP A 153 3.00 -14.03 -7.87
CA ASP A 153 1.98 -13.58 -8.82
C ASP A 153 1.86 -12.04 -8.89
N PHE A 154 2.46 -11.34 -7.93
CA PHE A 154 2.28 -9.90 -7.70
C PHE A 154 3.59 -9.15 -7.52
N ASN A 155 4.68 -9.60 -8.16
CA ASN A 155 5.98 -8.93 -8.06
C ASN A 155 5.89 -7.43 -8.39
N GLY A 156 6.35 -6.58 -7.46
CA GLY A 156 6.31 -5.12 -7.57
C GLY A 156 4.97 -4.48 -7.19
N ALA A 157 3.95 -5.26 -6.81
CA ALA A 157 2.67 -4.71 -6.38
C ALA A 157 2.78 -4.07 -4.99
N GLU A 158 2.35 -2.82 -4.89
CA GLU A 158 2.21 -2.10 -3.61
C GLU A 158 0.74 -2.14 -3.13
N VAL A 159 0.54 -2.47 -1.86
CA VAL A 159 -0.79 -2.63 -1.26
C VAL A 159 -0.84 -1.92 0.09
N MET A 160 -1.89 -1.11 0.30
CA MET A 160 -2.22 -0.52 1.60
C MET A 160 -3.38 -1.29 2.24
N ILE A 161 -3.23 -1.68 3.50
CA ILE A 161 -4.28 -2.28 4.33
C ILE A 161 -4.48 -1.41 5.57
N LYS A 162 -5.72 -0.97 5.83
CA LYS A 162 -6.06 -0.09 6.94
C LYS A 162 -7.26 -0.60 7.72
N LYS A 163 -7.13 -0.67 9.04
CA LYS A 163 -8.26 -0.88 9.95
C LYS A 163 -9.04 0.43 10.10
N ILE A 164 -10.36 0.37 9.89
CA ILE A 164 -11.22 1.56 9.91
C ILE A 164 -12.22 1.60 11.06
N ASP A 165 -12.40 0.48 11.78
CA ASP A 165 -13.34 0.41 12.89
C ASP A 165 -12.66 0.63 14.25
N ASN A 166 -13.44 0.98 15.26
CA ASN A 166 -12.97 1.28 16.62
C ASN A 166 -13.13 0.12 17.61
N SER A 167 -13.43 -1.09 17.14
CA SER A 167 -13.56 -2.24 18.03
C SER A 167 -12.21 -2.68 18.60
N THR A 168 -12.26 -3.45 19.69
CA THR A 168 -11.07 -4.03 20.33
C THR A 168 -10.54 -5.27 19.61
N ASN A 169 -11.23 -5.74 18.57
CA ASN A 169 -10.82 -6.92 17.82
C ASN A 169 -9.58 -6.61 16.98
N THR A 170 -8.68 -7.58 16.81
CA THR A 170 -7.45 -7.39 16.05
C THR A 170 -7.60 -7.92 14.64
N ILE A 171 -6.93 -7.25 13.69
CA ILE A 171 -6.68 -7.76 12.35
C ILE A 171 -5.23 -8.22 12.30
N ARG A 172 -5.00 -9.53 12.16
CA ARG A 172 -3.69 -10.12 11.89
C ARG A 172 -3.49 -10.13 10.38
N ILE A 173 -2.40 -9.55 9.90
CA ILE A 173 -2.03 -9.54 8.49
C ILE A 173 -0.82 -10.46 8.32
N THR A 174 -0.93 -11.38 7.39
CA THR A 174 0.09 -12.36 7.03
C THR A 174 0.00 -12.67 5.53
N ASP A 175 0.74 -13.64 5.03
CA ASP A 175 0.61 -14.17 3.66
C ASP A 175 -0.06 -15.55 3.67
N VAL A 176 -0.45 -16.06 2.49
CA VAL A 176 -1.11 -17.37 2.35
C VAL A 176 -0.24 -18.54 2.85
N SER A 177 1.08 -18.38 2.87
CA SER A 177 2.06 -19.34 3.41
C SER A 177 2.26 -19.22 4.92
N GLU A 178 1.68 -18.20 5.56
CA GLU A 178 1.87 -17.86 6.97
C GLU A 178 3.34 -17.63 7.38
N SER A 179 4.18 -17.21 6.44
CA SER A 179 5.54 -16.69 6.68
C SER A 179 5.52 -15.26 7.21
N GLY A 180 4.45 -14.52 6.94
CA GLY A 180 4.30 -13.13 7.34
C GLY A 180 4.99 -12.15 6.40
N LEU A 181 4.95 -10.87 6.79
CA LEU A 181 5.52 -9.72 6.09
C LEU A 181 6.88 -9.40 6.72
N ASP A 182 7.96 -9.33 5.95
CA ASP A 182 9.33 -9.29 6.49
C ASP A 182 9.60 -10.42 7.52
N GLY A 183 9.02 -11.61 7.29
CA GLY A 183 9.13 -12.76 8.19
C GLY A 183 8.30 -12.69 9.48
N HIS A 184 7.37 -11.73 9.58
CA HIS A 184 6.56 -11.51 10.78
C HIS A 184 5.11 -11.11 10.45
N ASP A 185 4.16 -11.50 11.30
CA ASP A 185 2.80 -11.00 11.17
C ASP A 185 2.68 -9.56 11.67
N VAL A 186 1.81 -8.79 11.00
CA VAL A 186 1.45 -7.43 11.43
C VAL A 186 0.07 -7.44 12.09
N TYR A 187 -0.11 -6.69 13.17
CA TYR A 187 -1.39 -6.63 13.89
C TYR A 187 -1.94 -5.21 13.92
N LEU A 188 -3.10 -5.01 13.31
CA LEU A 188 -3.87 -3.76 13.38
C LEU A 188 -4.92 -3.90 14.48
N SER A 189 -4.77 -3.14 15.56
CA SER A 189 -5.58 -3.30 16.79
C SER A 189 -6.49 -2.12 17.08
N ALA A 190 -6.14 -0.92 16.61
CA ALA A 190 -6.91 0.31 16.81
C ALA A 190 -7.44 0.87 15.48
N GLU A 191 -8.44 1.74 15.61
CA GLU A 191 -8.91 2.55 14.49
C GLU A 191 -7.73 3.33 13.89
N HIS A 192 -7.64 3.34 12.55
CA HIS A 192 -6.60 4.01 11.76
C HIS A 192 -5.23 3.33 11.73
N ASP A 193 -5.05 2.17 12.36
CA ASP A 193 -3.86 1.35 12.14
C ASP A 193 -3.76 0.95 10.66
N TYR A 194 -2.57 1.02 10.07
CA TYR A 194 -2.33 0.65 8.68
C TYR A 194 -0.95 0.03 8.46
N VAL A 195 -0.84 -0.70 7.35
CA VAL A 195 0.41 -1.18 6.77
C VAL A 195 0.38 -0.97 5.26
N VAL A 196 1.53 -0.61 4.68
CA VAL A 196 1.81 -0.59 3.25
C VAL A 196 2.91 -1.60 3.00
N VAL A 197 2.68 -2.51 2.06
CA VAL A 197 3.63 -3.57 1.68
C VAL A 197 3.93 -3.53 0.20
N ILE A 198 5.06 -4.10 -0.19
CA ILE A 198 5.42 -4.38 -1.57
C ILE A 198 5.93 -5.80 -1.72
N SER A 199 5.57 -6.47 -2.82
CA SER A 199 6.14 -7.77 -3.17
C SER A 199 7.42 -7.61 -3.97
N ASN A 200 8.44 -8.43 -3.69
CA ASN A 200 9.62 -8.57 -4.55
C ASN A 200 9.57 -9.83 -5.45
N GLY A 201 8.43 -10.50 -5.51
CA GLY A 201 8.23 -11.77 -6.21
C GLY A 201 8.59 -13.03 -5.42
N ALA A 202 9.11 -12.90 -4.19
CA ALA A 202 9.42 -14.04 -3.31
C ALA A 202 8.79 -13.89 -1.93
N GLU A 203 8.76 -12.67 -1.38
CA GLU A 203 8.20 -12.35 -0.06
C GLU A 203 7.54 -10.97 -0.11
N TRP A 204 6.71 -10.67 0.89
CA TRP A 204 6.11 -9.36 1.10
C TRP A 204 6.94 -8.55 2.10
N PHE A 205 7.30 -7.32 1.72
CA PHE A 205 8.13 -6.40 2.52
C PHE A 205 7.28 -5.23 3.02
N ILE A 206 7.49 -4.81 4.26
CA ILE A 206 6.81 -3.65 4.85
C ILE A 206 7.52 -2.38 4.41
N MET A 207 6.80 -1.51 3.71
CA MET A 207 7.30 -0.18 3.32
C MET A 207 6.96 0.90 4.35
N SER A 208 5.78 0.79 4.97
CA SER A 208 5.31 1.77 5.94
C SER A 208 4.26 1.15 6.85
N ALA A 209 4.28 1.48 8.14
CA ALA A 209 3.19 1.19 9.06
C ALA A 209 3.23 2.20 10.21
N ASN A 210 2.07 2.51 10.79
CA ASN A 210 2.01 3.26 12.05
C ASN A 210 2.10 2.35 13.29
N ARG A 211 2.13 1.03 13.07
CA ARG A 211 2.43 0.00 14.06
C ARG A 211 3.46 -0.97 13.51
N THR A 212 4.67 -0.47 13.29
CA THR A 212 5.82 -1.36 13.24
C THR A 212 6.09 -1.89 14.65
N ILE A 213 6.67 -3.08 14.74
CA ILE A 213 7.11 -3.63 16.03
C ILE A 213 8.00 -2.57 16.70
N GLY A 214 7.60 -2.08 17.87
CA GLY A 214 8.36 -1.10 18.61
C GLY A 214 9.79 -1.62 18.80
N SER A 215 10.77 -0.85 18.35
CA SER A 215 12.17 -1.26 18.42
C SER A 215 12.60 -1.13 19.89
N ASN A 216 12.70 -2.28 20.56
CA ASN A 216 13.11 -2.37 21.97
C ASN A 216 14.50 -2.99 22.07
N LYS A 217 15.32 -2.51 23.00
CA LYS A 217 16.64 -3.09 23.27
C LYS A 217 16.81 -3.43 24.74
N TYR A 218 17.32 -4.63 25.03
CA TYR A 218 17.71 -5.04 26.38
C TYR A 218 19.23 -4.93 26.57
N TYR A 219 19.65 -4.33 27.68
CA TYR A 219 21.04 -4.32 28.15
C TYR A 219 21.13 -4.90 29.56
N ASP A 220 22.04 -5.86 29.76
CA ASP A 220 22.48 -6.33 31.09
C ASP A 220 24.00 -6.22 31.16
N THR A 221 24.49 -5.10 31.68
CA THR A 221 25.91 -4.76 31.62
C THR A 221 26.29 -3.76 32.73
N THR A 222 27.56 -3.38 32.75
CA THR A 222 28.14 -2.42 33.71
C THR A 222 28.98 -1.39 32.95
N GLY A 223 29.30 -0.28 33.60
CA GLY A 223 30.10 0.78 32.99
C GLY A 223 29.26 1.71 32.11
N THR A 224 29.81 2.23 31.03
CA THR A 224 29.12 3.20 30.17
C THR A 224 28.72 2.58 28.85
N ILE A 225 27.46 2.78 28.46
CA ILE A 225 26.96 2.50 27.11
C ILE A 225 26.50 3.79 26.45
N GLN A 226 26.72 3.90 25.14
CA GLN A 226 26.16 4.97 24.31
C GLN A 226 25.00 4.39 23.51
N ILE A 227 23.84 5.04 23.55
CA ILE A 227 22.69 4.61 22.74
C ILE A 227 22.67 5.38 21.43
N ASP A 228 22.33 4.71 20.35
CA ASP A 228 22.30 5.25 18.98
C ASP A 228 20.92 5.79 18.57
N LEU A 229 19.92 5.66 19.45
CA LEU A 229 18.51 5.98 19.19
C LEU A 229 17.87 5.14 18.07
N ALA A 230 18.41 3.96 17.79
CA ALA A 230 17.76 2.98 16.89
C ALA A 230 16.50 2.34 17.52
N HIS A 231 16.35 2.50 18.84
CA HIS A 231 15.28 1.92 19.65
C HIS A 231 14.51 3.02 20.39
N ASP A 232 13.18 2.90 20.45
CA ASP A 232 12.32 3.84 21.19
C ASP A 232 12.27 3.50 22.69
N VAL A 233 12.47 2.23 23.04
CA VAL A 233 12.50 1.76 24.42
C VAL A 233 13.77 0.95 24.72
N TYR A 234 14.48 1.35 25.76
CA TYR A 234 15.60 0.62 26.32
C TYR A 234 15.23 0.03 27.67
N ILE A 235 15.27 -1.30 27.75
CA ILE A 235 15.13 -2.05 28.99
C ILE A 235 16.54 -2.32 29.52
N LEU A 236 16.80 -1.84 30.73
CA LEU A 236 18.14 -1.81 31.29
C LEU A 236 18.21 -2.63 32.58
N SER A 237 19.29 -3.38 32.73
CA SER A 237 19.70 -4.09 33.93
C SER A 237 21.10 -3.63 34.32
N SER A 238 21.23 -3.17 35.57
CA SER A 238 22.51 -2.90 36.23
C SER A 238 22.80 -3.94 37.32
N TYR A 239 22.25 -5.17 37.18
CA TYR A 239 22.35 -6.22 38.19
C TYR A 239 23.79 -6.51 38.61
N ASN A 240 24.71 -6.52 37.63
CA ASN A 240 26.12 -6.86 37.82
C ASN A 240 27.01 -5.66 38.23
N GLY A 241 26.47 -4.44 38.26
CA GLY A 241 27.23 -3.22 38.60
C GLY A 241 26.59 -1.96 38.02
N ALA A 242 26.99 -0.78 38.52
CA ALA A 242 26.44 0.49 38.06
C ALA A 242 26.58 0.69 36.54
N LEU A 243 25.54 1.27 35.94
CA LEU A 243 25.45 1.51 34.51
C LEU A 243 25.26 3.01 34.25
N THR A 244 25.99 3.55 33.28
CA THR A 244 25.78 4.88 32.73
C THR A 244 25.31 4.75 31.30
N VAL A 245 24.16 5.32 30.97
CA VAL A 245 23.61 5.36 29.62
C VAL A 245 23.76 6.77 29.09
N GLN A 246 24.52 6.92 28.01
CA GLN A 246 24.77 8.18 27.34
C GLN A 246 23.86 8.32 26.12
N LEU A 247 22.97 9.31 26.18
CA LEU A 247 22.25 9.83 25.01
C LEU A 247 23.25 10.49 24.05
N PRO A 248 23.01 10.47 22.73
CA PRO A 248 23.76 11.31 21.81
C PRO A 248 23.55 12.80 22.13
N PRO A 249 24.42 13.70 21.63
CA PRO A 249 24.18 15.14 21.70
C PRO A 249 22.78 15.49 21.20
N ALA A 250 22.06 16.37 21.89
CA ALA A 250 20.70 16.75 21.54
C ALA A 250 20.60 17.36 20.13
N ASP A 251 21.65 18.03 19.68
CA ASP A 251 21.80 18.68 18.37
C ASP A 251 22.32 17.74 17.27
N ALA A 252 22.64 16.48 17.58
CA ALA A 252 22.99 15.50 16.58
C ALA A 252 21.80 15.24 15.64
N ALA A 253 22.07 15.02 14.35
CA ALA A 253 21.03 14.83 13.33
C ALA A 253 20.04 13.69 13.67
N GLN A 254 20.51 12.64 14.35
CA GLN A 254 19.67 11.53 14.79
C GLN A 254 18.79 11.83 16.02
N SER A 255 19.08 12.89 16.77
CA SER A 255 18.45 13.21 18.05
C SER A 255 17.24 14.14 17.90
N PHE A 256 17.25 15.07 16.95
CA PHE A 256 16.19 16.07 16.78
C PHE A 256 14.79 15.44 16.69
N GLY A 257 13.88 15.84 17.60
CA GLY A 257 12.50 15.36 17.62
C GLY A 257 12.31 13.93 18.14
N ARG A 258 13.37 13.26 18.61
CA ARG A 258 13.27 11.89 19.15
C ARG A 258 12.73 11.88 20.56
N THR A 259 11.91 10.86 20.82
CA THR A 259 11.47 10.47 22.16
C THR A 259 12.05 9.09 22.47
N VAL A 260 12.64 8.91 23.65
CA VAL A 260 13.17 7.61 24.09
C VAL A 260 12.77 7.34 25.53
N THR A 261 12.39 6.09 25.82
CA THR A 261 12.08 5.63 27.18
C THR A 261 13.18 4.68 27.66
N LEU A 262 13.72 4.94 28.84
CA LEU A 262 14.70 4.09 29.50
C LEU A 262 14.12 3.57 30.82
N LYS A 263 14.16 2.25 31.03
CA LYS A 263 13.55 1.62 32.21
C LYS A 263 14.50 0.65 32.89
N LYS A 264 14.66 0.78 34.21
CA LYS A 264 15.37 -0.21 35.03
C LYS A 264 14.46 -1.39 35.34
N THR A 265 14.96 -2.61 35.17
CA THR A 265 14.16 -3.85 35.37
C THR A 265 14.70 -4.80 36.41
N ASP A 266 15.97 -4.71 36.76
CA ASP A 266 16.59 -5.56 37.77
C ASP A 266 16.34 -5.05 39.19
N THR A 267 16.51 -5.93 40.18
CA THR A 267 16.27 -5.64 41.61
C THR A 267 17.51 -5.14 42.35
N SER A 268 18.66 -4.98 41.70
CA SER A 268 19.88 -4.56 42.38
C SER A 268 19.80 -3.09 42.81
N SER A 269 20.59 -2.73 43.82
CA SER A 269 20.77 -1.35 44.27
C SER A 269 21.74 -0.54 43.40
N ASN A 270 22.27 -1.13 42.32
CA ASN A 270 23.20 -0.44 41.44
C ASN A 270 22.43 0.60 40.61
N PRO A 271 22.86 1.87 40.60
CA PRO A 271 22.17 2.91 39.87
C PRO A 271 22.36 2.76 38.36
N ILE A 272 21.37 3.24 37.62
CA ILE A 272 21.48 3.54 36.20
C ILE A 272 21.45 5.05 36.03
N ASN A 273 22.54 5.65 35.56
CA ASN A 273 22.62 7.09 35.31
C ASN A 273 22.42 7.37 33.82
N ILE A 274 21.39 8.13 33.47
CA ILE A 274 21.16 8.65 32.12
C ILE A 274 21.82 10.02 32.00
N THR A 275 22.78 10.13 31.09
CA THR A 275 23.55 11.34 30.80
C THR A 275 23.53 11.64 29.30
N GLU A 276 24.15 12.72 28.87
CA GLU A 276 24.34 13.07 27.46
C GLU A 276 25.83 13.09 27.12
N LEU A 277 26.19 12.61 25.93
CA LEU A 277 27.57 12.68 25.45
C LEU A 277 27.97 14.14 25.21
N GLY A 278 28.92 14.64 26.00
CA GLY A 278 29.41 16.02 25.88
C GLY A 278 28.50 17.08 26.50
N GLY A 279 27.40 16.69 27.16
CA GLY A 279 26.40 17.57 27.74
C GLY A 279 26.04 17.23 29.19
N GLY A 280 25.07 17.98 29.75
CA GLY A 280 24.59 17.82 31.12
C GLY A 280 23.63 16.65 31.32
N GLY A 281 23.03 16.13 30.23
CA GLY A 281 21.94 15.15 30.28
C GLY A 281 20.56 15.81 30.16
N PRO A 282 19.48 15.02 30.23
CA PRO A 282 18.11 15.53 30.21
C PRO A 282 17.85 16.57 31.29
N ASP A 283 17.16 17.67 30.95
CA ASP A 283 16.97 18.86 31.79
C ASP A 283 18.30 19.39 32.38
N GLN A 284 19.37 19.34 31.58
CA GLN A 284 20.73 19.79 31.96
C GLN A 284 21.31 19.04 33.17
N SER A 285 20.83 17.82 33.45
CA SER A 285 21.30 17.03 34.58
C SER A 285 21.25 15.51 34.34
N SER A 286 22.09 14.77 35.06
CA SER A 286 22.06 13.31 35.05
C SER A 286 20.78 12.81 35.70
N GLN A 287 20.04 11.94 35.01
CA GLN A 287 18.83 11.31 35.55
C GLN A 287 19.17 9.92 36.08
N THR A 288 18.97 9.68 37.38
CA THR A 288 19.27 8.37 37.97
C THR A 288 18.02 7.52 38.14
N LEU A 289 18.09 6.24 37.77
CA LEU A 289 17.12 5.20 38.11
C LEU A 289 17.76 4.25 39.14
N ASN A 290 17.26 4.25 40.38
CA ASN A 290 17.81 3.49 41.50
C ASN A 290 17.03 2.20 41.77
N SER A 291 15.73 2.22 41.54
CA SER A 291 14.85 1.11 41.89
C SER A 291 14.35 0.36 40.66
N ARG A 292 14.00 -0.91 40.87
CA ARG A 292 13.27 -1.68 39.88
C ARG A 292 11.99 -0.94 39.49
N TYR A 293 11.68 -0.94 38.20
CA TYR A 293 10.51 -0.31 37.56
C TYR A 293 10.59 1.18 37.33
N GLU A 294 11.58 1.88 37.90
CA GLU A 294 11.79 3.29 37.57
C GLU A 294 12.07 3.44 36.08
N ALA A 295 11.43 4.44 35.47
CA ALA A 295 11.62 4.79 34.07
C ALA A 295 11.67 6.30 33.88
N VAL A 296 12.37 6.70 32.82
CA VAL A 296 12.39 8.08 32.34
C VAL A 296 12.11 8.08 30.84
N THR A 297 11.24 8.99 30.42
CA THR A 297 11.04 9.29 29.00
C THR A 297 11.54 10.69 28.72
N VAL A 298 12.39 10.82 27.71
CA VAL A 298 13.04 12.08 27.34
C VAL A 298 12.78 12.41 25.88
N PHE A 299 12.75 13.71 25.56
CA PHE A 299 12.54 14.25 24.24
C PHE A 299 13.64 15.25 23.88
N SER A 300 14.17 15.22 22.66
CA SER A 300 15.10 16.24 22.18
C SER A 300 14.40 17.27 21.28
N ASP A 301 14.59 18.55 21.57
CA ASP A 301 14.16 19.67 20.70
C ASP A 301 15.22 20.12 19.70
N GLY A 302 16.38 19.44 19.64
CA GLY A 302 17.53 19.85 18.83
C GLY A 302 18.54 20.74 19.51
N ALA A 303 18.27 21.25 20.70
CA ALA A 303 19.19 22.04 21.50
C ALA A 303 19.49 21.38 22.84
N GLN A 304 18.50 20.71 23.43
CA GLN A 304 18.64 19.97 24.68
C GLN A 304 17.67 18.79 24.77
N TRP A 305 17.99 17.86 25.66
CA TRP A 305 17.09 16.80 26.08
C TRP A 305 16.21 17.30 27.23
N TYR A 306 14.90 17.04 27.17
CA TYR A 306 13.95 17.31 28.26
C TYR A 306 13.40 16.02 28.83
N VAL A 307 13.15 16.00 30.13
CA VAL A 307 12.34 14.94 30.74
C VAL A 307 10.87 15.26 30.53
N ILE A 308 10.15 14.38 29.84
CA ILE A 308 8.70 14.54 29.61
C ILE A 308 7.85 13.60 30.46
N SER A 309 8.46 12.56 31.03
CA SER A 309 7.80 11.65 31.98
C SER A 309 8.80 10.96 32.90
N ARG A 310 8.39 10.71 34.15
CA ARG A 310 9.04 9.78 35.09
C ARG A 310 8.00 8.89 35.75
N LEU A 311 8.36 7.63 35.93
CA LEU A 311 7.56 6.59 36.57
C LEU A 311 8.41 5.86 37.61
#